data_AF-A0A537L841-F1
#
_entry.id   AF-A0A537L841-F1
#
_cell.length_a   1.000
_cell.length_b   1.000
_cell.length_c   1.000
_cell.angle_alpha   90.00
_cell.angle_beta   90.00
_cell.angle_gamma   90.00
#
_symmetry.space_group_name_H-M   'P 1'
#
loop_
_entity.id
_entity.type
_entity.pdbx_description
1 polymer ?
#
loop_
_entity_poly.entity_id
_entity_poly.type
_entity_poly.pdbx_seq_one_letter_code
_entity_poly.pdbx_strand_id
1 'polypeptide(L)'
;GEPVSPVGAAVILADKSDVHRSRVRNPDPTTYDIHDRVNYAVEHSFLRVDEKIRTITLELGIDTKLSQVMEYFEIFLTRMVMCRRAAKFLSCEFKLQINGAKLL
;
A
#
# COMPACT_ATOMS: atom_id res chain seq x y z
N GLY A 1 5.24 12.87 -1.94
CA GLY A 1 5.16 13.51 -3.25
C GLY A 1 3.79 14.08 -3.44
N GLU A 2 3.70 15.26 -4.03
CA GLU A 2 2.45 15.86 -4.49
C GLU A 2 2.40 15.73 -6.01
N PRO A 3 1.30 15.22 -6.59
CA PRO A 3 1.19 15.09 -8.03
C PRO A 3 1.04 16.47 -8.69
N VAL A 4 1.80 16.71 -9.76
CA VAL A 4 1.69 17.93 -10.61
C VAL A 4 1.17 17.61 -12.02
N SER A 5 0.99 16.32 -12.34
CA SER A 5 0.47 15.85 -13.61
C SER A 5 -0.24 14.49 -13.44
N PRO A 6 -1.13 14.09 -14.38
CA PRO A 6 -1.79 12.78 -14.31
C PRO A 6 -0.81 11.61 -14.30
N VAL A 7 0.26 11.69 -15.10
CA VAL A 7 1.33 10.68 -15.12
C VAL A 7 2.06 10.64 -13.77
N GLY A 8 2.37 11.81 -13.19
CA GLY A 8 2.98 11.88 -11.86
C GLY A 8 2.11 11.26 -10.76
N ALA A 9 0.79 11.47 -10.82
CA ALA A 9 -0.15 10.82 -9.92
C ALA A 9 -0.15 9.29 -10.07
N ALA A 10 -0.16 8.78 -11.31
CA ALA A 10 -0.07 7.35 -11.57
C ALA A 10 1.24 6.73 -11.04
N VAL A 11 2.38 7.41 -11.22
CA VAL A 11 3.67 6.97 -10.69
C VAL A 11 3.68 6.93 -9.16
N ILE A 12 3.12 7.97 -8.50
CA ILE A 12 3.00 7.98 -7.03
C ILE A 12 2.18 6.78 -6.55
N LEU A 13 1.04 6.49 -7.18
CA LEU A 13 0.21 5.34 -6.83
C LEU A 13 0.97 4.02 -7.02
N ALA A 14 1.64 3.83 -8.16
CA ALA A 14 2.40 2.62 -8.44
C ALA A 14 3.54 2.39 -7.44
N ASP A 15 4.31 3.43 -7.09
CA ASP A 15 5.46 3.31 -6.20
C ASP A 15 5.07 3.21 -4.71
N LYS A 16 4.07 3.99 -4.27
CA LYS A 16 3.71 4.10 -2.85
C LYS A 16 2.71 3.03 -2.37
N SER A 17 2.12 2.29 -3.29
CA SER A 17 1.31 1.10 -2.97
C SER A 17 2.13 -0.21 -2.98
N ASP A 18 3.38 -0.18 -3.45
CA ASP A 18 4.23 -1.37 -3.54
C ASP A 18 4.73 -1.82 -2.16
N VAL A 19 3.94 -2.69 -1.53
CA VAL A 19 4.24 -3.38 -0.27
C VAL A 19 3.98 -4.86 -0.49
N HIS A 20 5.01 -5.69 -0.39
CA HIS A 20 4.91 -7.14 -0.62
C HIS A 20 6.17 -7.85 -0.12
N ARG A 21 6.07 -9.14 0.24
CA ARG A 21 7.22 -9.92 0.72
C ARG A 21 8.40 -9.97 -0.25
N SER A 22 8.14 -9.90 -1.55
CA SER A 22 9.18 -9.88 -2.58
C SER A 22 10.03 -8.61 -2.58
N ARG A 23 9.64 -7.58 -1.81
CA ARG A 23 10.42 -6.36 -1.59
C ARG A 23 11.53 -6.57 -0.57
N VAL A 24 11.41 -7.58 0.28
CA VAL A 24 12.44 -7.91 1.28
C VAL A 24 13.60 -8.59 0.58
N ARG A 25 14.77 -7.94 0.62
CA ARG A 25 16.00 -8.46 0.02
C ARG A 25 16.91 -9.13 1.04
N ASN A 26 16.69 -8.86 2.32
CA ASN A 26 17.43 -9.47 3.41
C ASN A 26 17.08 -10.98 3.46
N PRO A 27 18.06 -11.88 3.31
CA PRO A 27 17.80 -13.32 3.33
C PRO A 27 17.67 -13.89 4.75
N ASP A 28 18.02 -13.11 5.80
CA ASP A 28 18.02 -13.57 7.19
C ASP A 28 16.87 -12.92 7.99
N PRO A 29 15.77 -13.66 8.24
CA PRO A 29 14.62 -13.19 9.02
C PRO A 29 14.94 -12.73 10.43
N THR A 30 16.04 -13.21 11.03
CA THR A 30 16.41 -12.83 12.41
C THR A 30 16.91 -11.39 12.51
N THR A 31 17.29 -10.80 11.37
CA THR A 31 17.82 -9.45 11.26
C THR A 31 16.83 -8.45 10.66
N TYR A 32 15.58 -8.86 10.47
CA TYR A 32 14.54 -7.99 9.91
C TYR A 32 14.27 -6.79 10.81
N ASP A 33 14.30 -5.60 10.20
CA ASP A 33 13.72 -4.41 10.81
C ASP A 33 12.18 -4.44 10.70
N ILE A 34 11.53 -3.36 11.16
CA ILE A 34 10.06 -3.26 11.07
C ILE A 34 9.55 -3.24 9.63
N HIS A 35 10.30 -2.64 8.68
CA HIS A 35 9.89 -2.59 7.29
C HIS A 35 9.99 -3.96 6.64
N ASP A 36 11.08 -4.68 6.88
CA ASP A 36 11.28 -6.03 6.37
C ASP A 36 10.20 -6.97 6.92
N ARG A 37 9.93 -6.91 8.25
CA ARG A 37 8.90 -7.75 8.88
C ARG A 37 7.51 -7.49 8.30
N VAL A 38 7.10 -6.22 8.20
CA VAL A 38 5.77 -5.87 7.66
C VAL A 38 5.69 -6.26 6.18
N ASN A 39 6.69 -5.95 5.36
CA ASN A 39 6.69 -6.36 3.95
C ASN A 39 6.61 -7.88 3.82
N TYR A 40 7.39 -8.62 4.61
CA TYR A 40 7.40 -10.07 4.59
C TYR A 40 6.04 -10.68 4.96
N ALA A 41 5.34 -10.06 5.93
CA ALA A 41 3.99 -10.44 6.33
C ALA A 41 2.95 -10.20 5.23
N VAL A 42 3.20 -9.30 4.27
CA VAL A 42 2.29 -9.06 3.15
C VAL A 42 2.45 -10.14 2.08
N GLU A 43 1.52 -11.10 2.07
CA GLU A 43 1.48 -12.22 1.12
C GLU A 43 0.76 -11.88 -0.19
N HIS A 44 -0.14 -10.89 -0.14
CA HIS A 44 -0.89 -10.41 -1.30
C HIS A 44 -0.92 -8.90 -1.33
N SER A 45 -0.70 -8.32 -2.50
CA SER A 45 -0.73 -6.87 -2.71
C SER A 45 -1.21 -6.58 -4.13
N PHE A 46 -2.31 -5.85 -4.25
CA PHE A 46 -2.91 -5.54 -5.54
C PHE A 46 -3.53 -4.15 -5.54
N LEU A 47 -3.27 -3.36 -6.59
CA LEU A 47 -3.85 -2.04 -6.78
C LEU A 47 -4.94 -2.11 -7.86
N ARG A 48 -6.20 -2.19 -7.43
CA ARG A 48 -7.36 -2.30 -8.32
C ARG A 48 -7.85 -0.92 -8.74
N VAL A 49 -8.06 -0.73 -10.04
CA VAL A 49 -8.70 0.46 -10.60
C VAL A 49 -10.10 0.09 -11.08
N ASP A 50 -11.11 0.83 -10.63
CA ASP A 50 -12.47 0.74 -11.13
C ASP A 50 -12.91 2.10 -11.68
N GLU A 51 -13.07 2.15 -13.00
CA GLU A 51 -13.48 3.36 -13.71
C GLU A 51 -14.92 3.75 -13.43
N LYS A 52 -15.83 2.78 -13.30
CA LYS A 52 -17.28 3.03 -13.18
C LYS A 52 -17.61 3.76 -11.89
N ILE A 53 -16.99 3.33 -10.79
CA ILE A 53 -17.17 3.97 -9.47
C ILE A 53 -16.02 4.93 -9.12
N ARG A 54 -15.06 5.13 -10.03
CA ARG A 54 -13.89 6.01 -9.89
C ARG A 54 -13.08 5.75 -8.63
N THR A 55 -12.74 4.48 -8.37
CA THR A 55 -11.96 4.09 -7.19
C THR A 55 -10.63 3.45 -7.57
N ILE A 56 -9.61 3.70 -6.74
CA ILE A 56 -8.32 3.01 -6.77
C ILE A 56 -8.14 2.34 -5.40
N THR A 57 -8.25 1.03 -5.33
CA THR A 57 -8.21 0.26 -4.07
C THR A 57 -6.90 -0.49 -3.94
N LEU A 58 -6.16 -0.24 -2.86
CA LEU A 58 -5.04 -1.09 -2.47
C LEU A 58 -5.57 -2.24 -1.60
N GLU A 59 -5.47 -3.46 -2.12
CA GLU A 59 -5.87 -4.71 -1.50
C GLU A 59 -4.63 -5.42 -0.95
N LEU A 60 -4.57 -5.64 0.35
CA LEU A 60 -3.48 -6.33 1.04
C LEU A 60 -3.97 -7.58 1.76
N GLY A 61 -3.19 -8.66 1.63
CA GLY A 61 -3.26 -9.84 2.48
C GLY A 61 -2.07 -9.85 3.42
N ILE A 62 -2.29 -9.66 4.71
CA ILE A 62 -1.26 -9.62 5.75
C ILE A 62 -1.41 -10.84 6.65
N ASP A 63 -0.34 -11.63 6.77
CA ASP A 63 -0.24 -12.68 7.79
C ASP A 63 -0.07 -12.04 9.18
N THR A 64 -1.15 -12.03 9.94
CA THR A 64 -1.21 -11.42 11.27
C THR A 64 -0.44 -12.20 12.34
N LYS A 65 0.08 -13.39 12.02
CA LYS A 65 1.04 -14.11 12.88
C LYS A 65 2.43 -13.51 12.79
N LEU A 66 2.77 -12.85 11.68
CA LEU A 66 4.07 -12.24 11.42
C LEU A 66 4.09 -10.73 11.72
N SER A 67 2.99 -10.02 11.43
CA SER A 67 2.88 -8.59 11.72
C SER A 67 1.43 -8.15 11.89
N GLN A 68 1.19 -7.24 12.83
CA GLN A 68 -0.15 -6.68 13.06
C GLN A 68 -0.50 -5.62 12.02
N VAL A 69 -1.79 -5.46 11.72
CA VAL A 69 -2.28 -4.41 10.80
C VAL A 69 -1.88 -3.00 11.26
N MET A 70 -1.78 -2.78 12.57
CA MET A 70 -1.32 -1.49 13.12
C MET A 70 0.14 -1.18 12.79
N GLU A 71 1.02 -2.19 12.77
CA GLU A 71 2.44 -1.99 12.39
C GLU A 71 2.56 -1.55 10.92
N TYR A 72 1.68 -2.05 10.04
CA TYR A 72 1.58 -1.54 8.67
C TYR A 72 1.28 -0.04 8.65
N PHE A 73 0.30 0.40 9.44
CA PHE A 73 -0.02 1.83 9.51
C PHE A 73 1.12 2.66 10.09
N GLU A 74 1.82 2.19 11.13
CA GLU A 74 2.94 2.92 11.74
C GLU A 74 4.01 3.31 10.71
N ILE A 75 4.33 2.44 9.76
CA ILE A 75 5.41 2.70 8.79
C ILE A 75 4.90 3.19 7.42
N PHE A 76 3.66 2.86 7.02
CA PHE A 76 3.15 3.15 5.68
C PHE A 76 2.07 4.23 5.63
N LEU A 77 1.58 4.76 6.76
CA LEU A 77 0.51 5.77 6.76
C LEU A 77 0.83 6.98 5.86
N THR A 78 2.05 7.50 5.95
CA THR A 78 2.50 8.64 5.13
C THR A 78 2.45 8.32 3.63
N ARG A 79 2.72 7.07 3.24
CA ARG A 79 2.60 6.62 1.84
C ARG A 79 1.14 6.55 1.41
N MET A 80 0.23 6.05 2.26
CA MET A 80 -1.21 6.01 1.98
C MET A 80 -1.81 7.41 1.81
N VAL A 81 -1.33 8.39 2.59
CA VAL A 81 -1.71 9.79 2.39
C VAL A 81 -1.28 10.31 1.02
N MET A 82 -0.10 9.91 0.51
CA MET A 82 0.34 10.26 -0.84
C MET A 82 -0.54 9.60 -1.91
N CYS A 83 -0.85 8.31 -1.77
CA CYS A 83 -1.76 7.61 -2.67
C CYS A 83 -3.13 8.27 -2.72
N ARG A 84 -3.69 8.67 -1.57
CA ARG A 84 -4.97 9.40 -1.51
C ARG A 84 -4.93 10.74 -2.26
N ARG A 85 -3.85 11.51 -2.12
CA ARG A 85 -3.67 12.78 -2.86
C ARG A 85 -3.52 12.54 -4.37
N ALA A 86 -2.78 11.51 -4.76
CA ALA A 86 -2.60 11.11 -6.15
C ALA A 86 -3.90 10.64 -6.80
N ALA A 87 -4.68 9.77 -6.15
CA ALA A 87 -5.99 9.36 -6.64
C ALA A 87 -6.94 10.55 -6.79
N LYS A 88 -6.95 11.46 -5.81
CA LYS A 88 -7.77 12.68 -5.86
C LYS A 88 -7.41 13.57 -7.05
N PHE A 89 -6.12 13.70 -7.39
CA PHE A 89 -5.67 14.42 -8.58
C PHE A 89 -6.23 13.79 -9.87
N LEU A 90 -6.36 12.46 -9.90
CA LEU A 90 -6.99 11.72 -11.00
C LEU A 90 -8.53 11.69 -10.93
N SER A 91 -9.15 12.51 -10.08
CA SER A 91 -10.59 12.51 -9.83
C SER A 91 -11.14 11.13 -9.40
N CYS A 92 -10.32 10.37 -8.67
CA CYS A 92 -10.67 9.06 -8.12
C CYS A 92 -10.57 9.08 -6.59
N GLU A 93 -11.29 8.16 -5.94
CA GLU A 93 -11.18 7.90 -4.51
C GLU A 93 -10.14 6.79 -4.26
N PHE A 94 -9.21 7.00 -3.33
CA PHE A 94 -8.29 5.95 -2.89
C PHE A 94 -8.92 5.17 -1.73
N LYS A 95 -8.86 3.84 -1.80
CA LYS A 95 -9.35 2.94 -0.75
C LYS A 95 -8.26 2.01 -0.29
N LEU A 96 -8.29 1.64 0.99
CA LEU A 96 -7.42 0.62 1.55
C LEU A 96 -8.25 -0.53 2.11
N GLN A 97 -7.95 -1.73 1.63
CA GLN A 97 -8.55 -2.97 2.10
C GLN A 97 -7.46 -3.91 2.59
N ILE A 98 -7.56 -4.38 3.83
CA ILE A 98 -6.60 -5.32 4.43
C ILE A 98 -7.37 -6.53 4.95
N ASN A 99 -7.00 -7.73 4.51
CA ASN A 99 -7.64 -8.99 4.90
C ASN A 99 -9.17 -8.96 4.73
N GLY A 100 -9.65 -8.32 3.65
CA GLY A 100 -11.07 -8.17 3.35
C GLY A 100 -11.75 -6.99 4.07
N ALA A 101 -11.18 -6.43 5.13
CA ALA A 101 -11.74 -5.28 5.84
C ALA A 101 -11.40 -3.96 5.14
N LYS A 102 -12.40 -3.09 4.94
CA LYS A 102 -12.25 -1.75 4.39
C LYS A 102 -11.90 -0.77 5.50
N LEU A 103 -10.82 0.00 5.34
CA LEU A 103 -10.25 0.82 6.41
C LEU A 103 -10.25 2.32 6.08
N LEU A 104 -10.00 2.67 4.81
CA LEU A 104 -9.97 4.04 4.28
C LEU A 104 -10.69 4.08 2.94
#